data_AF-A0A8C9MKK1-F1
#
_entry.id   AF-A0A8C9MKK1-F1
#
_cell.length_a   1.000
_cell.length_b   1.000
_cell.length_c   1.000
_cell.angle_alpha   90.00
_cell.angle_beta   90.00
_cell.angle_gamma   90.00
#
_symmetry.space_group_name_H-M   'P 1'
#
loop_
_entity.id
_entity.type
_entity.pdbx_description
1 polymer ?
#
loop_
_entity_poly.entity_id
_entity_poly.type
_entity_poly.pdbx_seq_one_letter_code
_entity_poly.pdbx_strand_id
1 'polypeptide(L)'
;LVLGNLYMEGHHCTCLNFLKLCKVKDYNYCLIYNVQRDFITQTGHPIGTVYGNQTRFFEGEKVPRIKHKKKGTVSMVKNGSDQHGSQFLITTGENLDYLDGVHTVFGEVTEGMDVLKTINETFVDKDFIPYQDIRINHTVISDDPFDDPPAYSKLYFSAQQQQKANTQCLLYQELFSKLFPHFKRCLI
;
A
#
# COMPACT_ATOMS: atom_id res chain seq x y z
N LEU A 1 5.37 2.48 10.08
CA LEU A 1 5.98 1.21 9.62
C LEU A 1 7.19 1.57 8.78
N VAL A 2 8.33 0.97 9.06
CA VAL A 2 9.50 1.04 8.19
C VAL A 2 9.56 -0.26 7.40
N LEU A 3 9.44 -0.16 6.08
CA LEU A 3 9.64 -1.29 5.19
C LEU A 3 11.12 -1.31 4.80
N GLY A 4 11.81 -2.38 5.14
CA GLY A 4 13.22 -2.59 4.86
C GLY A 4 13.45 -3.92 4.15
N ASN A 5 14.71 -4.20 3.83
CA ASN A 5 15.14 -5.41 3.12
C ASN A 5 14.30 -5.67 1.85
N LEU A 6 14.14 -4.63 1.03
CA LEU A 6 13.51 -4.79 -0.29
C LEU A 6 14.36 -5.76 -1.13
N TYR A 7 13.74 -6.82 -1.62
CA TYR A 7 14.40 -7.91 -2.31
C TYR A 7 14.72 -7.54 -3.77
N MET A 8 15.66 -6.61 -3.97
CA MET A 8 15.99 -6.08 -5.30
C MET A 8 16.46 -7.15 -6.28
N GLU A 9 17.14 -8.19 -5.78
CA GLU A 9 17.59 -9.33 -6.58
C GLU A 9 16.38 -10.22 -6.94
N GLY A 10 16.00 -10.19 -8.22
CA GLY A 10 14.88 -10.96 -8.77
C GLY A 10 13.49 -10.32 -8.62
N HIS A 11 13.35 -9.18 -7.93
CA HIS A 11 12.07 -8.46 -7.78
C HIS A 11 12.20 -6.97 -8.12
N HIS A 12 13.04 -6.67 -9.12
CA HIS A 12 13.42 -5.32 -9.55
C HIS A 12 12.23 -4.46 -9.99
N CYS A 13 11.33 -4.98 -10.82
CA CYS A 13 10.12 -4.28 -11.29
C CYS A 13 9.14 -4.02 -10.16
N THR A 14 8.94 -4.99 -9.26
CA THR A 14 8.04 -4.81 -8.11
C THR A 14 8.57 -3.74 -7.16
N CYS A 15 9.85 -3.81 -6.79
CA CYS A 15 10.48 -2.83 -5.91
C CYS A 15 10.53 -1.43 -6.54
N LEU A 16 10.86 -1.35 -7.84
CA LEU A 16 10.82 -0.11 -8.61
C LEU A 16 9.41 0.51 -8.57
N ASN A 17 8.37 -0.25 -8.91
CA ASN A 17 7.00 0.26 -8.92
C ASN A 17 6.59 0.78 -7.53
N PHE A 18 6.86 0.00 -6.48
CA PHE A 18 6.57 0.41 -5.10
C PHE A 18 7.27 1.73 -4.73
N LEU A 19 8.58 1.84 -4.99
CA LEU A 19 9.35 3.03 -4.66
C LEU A 19 8.88 4.26 -5.47
N LYS A 20 8.62 4.11 -6.77
CA LYS A 20 8.15 5.26 -7.56
C LYS A 20 6.75 5.72 -7.14
N LEU A 21 5.86 4.80 -6.72
CA LEU A 21 4.56 5.15 -6.13
C LEU A 21 4.71 5.87 -4.78
N CYS A 22 5.63 5.44 -3.92
CA CYS A 22 6.00 6.19 -2.71
C CYS A 22 6.55 7.59 -3.05
N LYS A 23 7.34 7.71 -4.13
CA LYS A 23 8.01 8.97 -4.50
C LYS A 23 7.00 10.01 -5.01
N VAL A 24 6.00 9.57 -5.79
CA VAL A 24 4.87 10.41 -6.24
C VAL A 24 3.75 10.56 -5.20
N LYS A 25 3.91 10.00 -3.99
CA LYS A 25 2.94 10.09 -2.88
C LYS A 25 1.59 9.41 -3.15
N ASP A 26 1.54 8.41 -4.04
CA ASP A 26 0.31 7.69 -4.37
C ASP A 26 -0.29 6.98 -3.16
N TYR A 27 0.57 6.48 -2.27
CA TYR A 27 0.16 5.81 -1.04
C TYR A 27 -0.27 6.75 0.09
N ASN A 28 -0.06 8.07 -0.03
CA ASN A 28 -0.48 8.98 1.03
C ASN A 28 -2.00 9.01 1.14
N TYR A 29 -2.47 8.95 2.37
CA TYR A 29 -3.87 8.82 2.79
C TYR A 29 -4.60 7.57 2.30
N CYS A 30 -3.89 6.61 1.69
CA CYS A 30 -4.46 5.31 1.35
C CYS A 30 -4.96 4.61 2.61
N LEU A 31 -6.16 4.05 2.51
CA LEU A 31 -6.80 3.28 3.57
C LEU A 31 -6.15 1.92 3.70
N ILE A 32 -6.05 1.45 4.93
CA ILE A 32 -6.02 0.03 5.22
C ILE A 32 -7.47 -0.43 5.24
N TYR A 33 -7.91 -1.04 4.14
CA TYR A 33 -9.32 -1.38 3.92
C TYR A 33 -9.65 -2.85 4.21
N ASN A 34 -8.65 -3.69 4.50
CA ASN A 34 -8.86 -5.08 4.89
C ASN A 34 -7.87 -5.45 5.99
N VAL A 35 -8.39 -5.90 7.13
CA VAL A 35 -7.61 -6.41 8.25
C VAL A 35 -8.20 -7.75 8.69
N GLN A 36 -7.46 -8.83 8.45
CA GLN A 36 -7.79 -10.17 8.91
C GLN A 36 -6.80 -10.56 10.01
N ARG A 37 -7.34 -10.73 11.22
CA ARG A 37 -6.55 -10.99 12.43
C ARG A 37 -5.70 -12.25 12.26
N ASP A 38 -4.42 -12.12 12.60
CA ASP A 38 -3.39 -13.17 12.50
C ASP A 38 -3.25 -13.76 11.10
N PHE A 39 -3.56 -12.96 10.09
CA PHE A 39 -3.42 -13.32 8.70
C PHE A 39 -2.75 -12.19 7.91
N ILE A 40 -3.51 -11.17 7.47
CA ILE A 40 -2.98 -10.07 6.67
C ILE A 40 -3.63 -8.73 7.03
N THR A 41 -2.93 -7.66 6.69
CA THR A 41 -3.52 -6.34 6.46
C THR A 41 -3.22 -5.90 5.03
N GLN A 42 -4.21 -5.34 4.33
CA GLN A 42 -4.10 -4.94 2.93
C GLN A 42 -4.38 -3.45 2.74
N THR A 43 -3.60 -2.84 1.86
CA THR A 43 -3.69 -1.42 1.51
C THR A 43 -3.18 -1.17 0.09
N GLY A 44 -3.02 0.11 -0.25
CA GLY A 44 -2.63 0.59 -1.57
C GLY A 44 -3.79 1.20 -2.34
N HIS A 45 -3.49 1.72 -3.53
CA HIS A 45 -4.49 2.39 -4.36
C HIS A 45 -5.11 1.39 -5.35
N PRO A 46 -6.43 1.40 -5.60
CA PRO A 46 -7.04 0.49 -6.58
C PRO A 46 -6.62 0.75 -8.03
N ILE A 47 -5.98 1.90 -8.33
CA ILE A 47 -5.73 2.40 -9.69
C ILE A 47 -4.24 2.67 -10.00
N GLY A 48 -3.34 2.63 -9.01
CA GLY A 48 -1.97 3.18 -9.18
C GLY A 48 -0.95 2.20 -9.79
N THR A 49 -0.22 2.62 -10.83
CA THR A 49 1.09 2.08 -11.26
C THR A 49 1.91 3.18 -11.95
N VAL A 50 3.24 3.07 -11.94
CA VAL A 50 4.15 4.09 -12.52
C VAL A 50 4.98 3.55 -13.71
N TYR A 51 4.75 2.30 -14.14
CA TYR A 51 5.54 1.66 -15.19
C TYR A 51 4.79 1.55 -16.55
N GLY A 52 5.45 1.98 -17.63
CA GLY A 52 5.00 1.73 -19.01
C GLY A 52 4.01 2.75 -19.60
N ASN A 53 3.99 2.85 -20.92
CA ASN A 53 3.32 3.92 -21.68
C ASN A 53 1.78 3.94 -21.60
N GLN A 54 1.11 2.94 -21.00
CA GLN A 54 -0.33 2.91 -20.71
C GLN A 54 -0.73 1.51 -20.21
N THR A 55 -0.50 1.18 -18.94
CA THR A 55 -1.19 0.03 -18.29
C THR A 55 -1.18 0.18 -16.78
N ARG A 56 -2.37 0.11 -16.17
CA ARG A 56 -2.62 0.14 -14.71
C ARG A 56 -1.97 -1.01 -13.92
N PHE A 57 -1.25 -1.90 -14.61
CA PHE A 57 -0.68 -3.10 -14.05
C PHE A 57 0.65 -3.47 -14.74
N PHE A 58 1.52 -4.19 -14.05
CA PHE A 58 2.77 -4.76 -14.57
C PHE A 58 2.84 -6.27 -14.28
N GLU A 59 3.65 -7.00 -15.03
CA GLU A 59 3.82 -8.45 -14.79
C GLU A 59 4.69 -8.69 -13.55
N GLY A 60 4.23 -9.57 -12.67
CA GLY A 60 4.94 -9.88 -11.44
C GLY A 60 6.10 -10.86 -11.61
N GLU A 61 7.20 -10.60 -10.91
CA GLU A 61 8.31 -11.53 -10.85
C GLU A 61 7.93 -12.81 -10.08
N LYS A 62 8.37 -13.95 -10.60
CA LYS A 62 8.00 -15.29 -10.08
C LYS A 62 9.18 -16.04 -9.44
N VAL A 63 10.40 -15.51 -9.57
CA VAL A 63 11.66 -16.15 -9.16
C VAL A 63 12.66 -15.09 -8.69
N PRO A 64 13.35 -15.29 -7.55
CA PRO A 64 13.20 -16.42 -6.62
C PRO A 64 11.87 -16.36 -5.86
N ARG A 65 11.30 -17.51 -5.51
CA ARG A 65 10.08 -17.55 -4.70
C ARG A 65 10.42 -17.33 -3.24
N ILE A 66 10.10 -16.15 -2.72
CA ILE A 66 10.21 -15.83 -1.31
C ILE A 66 8.90 -16.20 -0.62
N LYS A 67 9.01 -16.85 0.54
CA LYS A 67 7.87 -17.44 1.27
C LYS A 67 7.35 -16.54 2.38
N HIS A 68 6.06 -16.57 2.64
CA HIS A 68 5.39 -15.84 3.73
C HIS A 68 5.55 -16.53 5.10
N LYS A 69 6.81 -16.76 5.52
CA LYS A 69 7.11 -17.53 6.74
C LYS A 69 6.89 -16.75 8.03
N LYS A 70 7.15 -15.44 8.05
CA LYS A 70 7.17 -14.61 9.27
C LYS A 70 6.21 -13.44 9.17
N LYS A 71 5.74 -12.96 10.33
CA LYS A 71 5.02 -11.69 10.44
C LYS A 71 5.85 -10.54 9.86
N GLY A 72 5.18 -9.54 9.30
CA GLY A 72 5.82 -8.39 8.67
C GLY A 72 6.32 -8.63 7.25
N THR A 73 6.10 -9.81 6.63
CA THR A 73 6.40 -10.00 5.21
C THR A 73 5.49 -9.11 4.37
N VAL A 74 6.04 -8.43 3.36
CA VAL A 74 5.29 -7.52 2.47
C VAL A 74 5.25 -8.10 1.06
N SER A 75 4.06 -8.19 0.48
CA SER A 75 3.88 -8.72 -0.88
C SER A 75 2.88 -7.92 -1.70
N MET A 76 3.10 -7.86 -3.02
CA MET A 76 2.18 -7.23 -3.95
C MET A 76 0.97 -8.13 -4.17
N VAL A 77 -0.20 -7.48 -4.14
CA VAL A 77 -1.46 -8.13 -4.47
C VAL A 77 -1.51 -8.36 -5.98
N LYS A 78 -1.79 -9.60 -6.36
CA LYS A 78 -1.98 -9.97 -7.76
C LYS A 78 -3.43 -9.69 -8.14
N ASN A 79 -3.63 -8.95 -9.21
CA ASN A 79 -4.89 -8.90 -9.93
C ASN A 79 -4.97 -10.17 -10.80
N GLY A 80 -6.15 -10.77 -10.96
CA GLY A 80 -6.38 -12.15 -11.44
C GLY A 80 -5.75 -12.58 -12.79
N SER A 81 -4.98 -11.72 -13.45
CA SER A 81 -4.24 -11.90 -14.69
C SER A 81 -2.70 -12.01 -14.52
N ASP A 82 -2.19 -12.46 -13.37
CA ASP A 82 -0.72 -12.48 -13.07
C ASP A 82 -0.07 -11.09 -13.09
N GLN A 83 -0.88 -10.07 -12.89
CA GLN A 83 -0.47 -8.68 -12.97
C GLN A 83 -0.57 -8.00 -11.61
N HIS A 84 0.36 -7.10 -11.31
CA HIS A 84 0.39 -6.29 -10.09
C HIS A 84 0.01 -4.85 -10.36
N GLY A 85 -0.73 -4.26 -9.43
CA GLY A 85 -1.04 -2.83 -9.39
C GLY A 85 -0.20 -2.12 -8.34
N SER A 86 -0.83 -1.27 -7.52
CA SER A 86 -0.20 -0.68 -6.33
C SER A 86 -0.67 -1.31 -5.01
N GLN A 87 -1.65 -2.22 -5.04
CA GLN A 87 -2.11 -2.88 -3.83
C GLN A 87 -1.06 -3.84 -3.28
N PHE A 88 -0.80 -3.76 -1.97
CA PHE A 88 0.10 -4.65 -1.27
C PHE A 88 -0.51 -5.09 0.05
N LEU A 89 -0.01 -6.20 0.59
CA LEU A 89 -0.39 -6.73 1.88
C LEU A 89 0.83 -6.87 2.79
N ILE A 90 0.59 -6.84 4.09
CA ILE A 90 1.57 -7.13 5.13
C ILE A 90 1.03 -8.27 5.98
N THR A 91 1.82 -9.33 6.16
CA THR A 91 1.41 -10.49 6.95
C THR A 91 1.40 -10.19 8.44
N THR A 92 0.32 -10.51 9.13
CA THR A 92 0.22 -10.46 10.60
C THR A 92 0.21 -11.86 11.23
N GLY A 93 0.05 -12.90 10.41
CA GLY A 93 0.26 -14.32 10.74
C GLY A 93 1.64 -14.83 10.35
N GLU A 94 1.92 -16.09 10.70
CA GLU A 94 3.14 -16.83 10.36
C GLU A 94 2.82 -18.04 9.48
N ASN A 95 3.81 -18.51 8.70
CA ASN A 95 3.71 -19.69 7.84
C ASN A 95 2.48 -19.68 6.92
N LEU A 96 2.26 -18.58 6.22
CA LEU A 96 1.11 -18.36 5.33
C LEU A 96 1.41 -18.91 3.93
N ASP A 97 1.77 -20.20 3.83
CA ASP A 97 2.28 -20.83 2.61
C ASP A 97 1.30 -20.77 1.42
N TYR A 98 0.00 -20.60 1.67
CA TYR A 98 -1.03 -20.47 0.63
C TYR A 98 -1.01 -19.10 -0.08
N LEU A 99 -0.28 -18.11 0.46
CA LEU A 99 0.00 -16.85 -0.23
C LEU A 99 1.19 -16.99 -1.21
N ASP A 100 2.01 -18.04 -1.05
CA ASP A 100 3.22 -18.23 -1.87
C ASP A 100 2.85 -18.51 -3.32
N GLY A 101 3.44 -17.76 -4.25
CA GLY A 101 3.14 -17.86 -5.68
C GLY A 101 1.78 -17.25 -6.10
N VAL A 102 0.96 -16.81 -5.14
CA VAL A 102 -0.23 -15.98 -5.37
C VAL A 102 0.14 -14.50 -5.25
N HIS A 103 0.91 -14.14 -4.23
CA HIS A 103 1.37 -12.78 -3.98
C HIS A 103 2.90 -12.71 -4.04
N THR A 104 3.43 -11.67 -4.67
CA THR A 104 4.87 -11.52 -4.89
C THR A 104 5.49 -10.76 -3.74
N VAL A 105 6.22 -11.48 -2.89
CA VAL A 105 6.96 -10.90 -1.76
C VAL A 105 8.08 -10.03 -2.30
N PHE A 106 8.19 -8.81 -1.81
CA PHE A 106 9.22 -7.87 -2.26
C PHE A 106 9.95 -7.15 -1.12
N GLY A 107 9.56 -7.39 0.14
CA GLY A 107 10.26 -6.84 1.29
C GLY A 107 9.64 -7.27 2.62
N GLU A 108 10.03 -6.58 3.69
CA GLU A 108 9.56 -6.86 5.04
C GLU A 108 9.52 -5.60 5.92
N VAL A 109 8.70 -5.63 6.96
CA VAL A 109 8.69 -4.62 8.01
C VAL A 109 9.91 -4.84 8.90
N THR A 110 10.82 -3.87 8.95
CA THR A 110 12.00 -3.90 9.83
C THR A 110 11.77 -3.13 11.13
N GLU A 111 10.91 -2.10 11.11
CA GLU A 111 10.54 -1.34 12.31
C GLU A 111 9.05 -1.01 12.34
N GLY A 112 8.51 -0.86 13.56
CA GLY A 112 7.09 -0.59 13.78
C GLY A 112 6.22 -1.86 13.83
N MET A 113 6.78 -3.00 14.23
CA MET A 113 6.00 -4.24 14.41
C MET A 113 4.91 -4.12 15.48
N ASP A 114 5.10 -3.24 16.46
CA ASP A 114 4.09 -2.84 17.45
C ASP A 114 2.91 -2.09 16.83
N VAL A 115 3.17 -1.20 15.85
CA VAL A 115 2.12 -0.55 15.06
C VAL A 115 1.38 -1.58 14.21
N LEU A 116 2.10 -2.50 13.56
CA LEU A 116 1.48 -3.59 12.80
C LEU A 116 0.60 -4.48 13.70
N LYS A 117 1.05 -4.78 14.91
CA LYS A 117 0.27 -5.50 15.92
C LYS A 117 -0.99 -4.73 16.30
N THR A 118 -0.89 -3.42 16.50
CA THR A 118 -2.05 -2.57 16.80
C THR A 118 -3.07 -2.59 15.66
N ILE A 119 -2.61 -2.55 14.40
CA ILE A 119 -3.48 -2.70 13.23
C ILE A 119 -4.17 -4.07 13.25
N ASN A 120 -3.44 -5.15 13.49
CA ASN A 120 -3.96 -6.52 13.55
C ASN A 120 -5.06 -6.71 14.61
N GLU A 121 -5.03 -5.93 15.69
CA GLU A 121 -5.97 -6.04 16.81
C GLU A 121 -7.22 -5.17 16.63
N THR A 122 -7.28 -4.31 15.59
CA THR A 122 -8.41 -3.40 15.36
C THR A 122 -9.74 -4.13 15.19
N PHE A 123 -10.84 -3.46 15.54
CA PHE A 123 -12.18 -3.97 15.31
C PHE A 123 -12.59 -3.74 13.86
N VAL A 124 -13.09 -4.79 13.22
CA VAL A 124 -13.52 -4.80 11.83
C VAL A 124 -14.98 -5.25 11.71
N ASP A 125 -15.62 -4.88 10.61
CA ASP A 125 -16.93 -5.42 10.24
C ASP A 125 -16.83 -6.83 9.64
N LYS A 126 -17.96 -7.34 9.14
CA LYS A 126 -18.07 -8.68 8.53
C LYS A 126 -17.23 -8.85 7.25
N ASP A 127 -16.87 -7.75 6.60
CA ASP A 127 -16.12 -7.72 5.34
C ASP A 127 -14.63 -7.40 5.61
N PHE A 128 -14.21 -7.47 6.88
CA PHE A 128 -12.86 -7.19 7.37
C PHE A 128 -12.42 -5.72 7.23
N ILE A 129 -13.37 -4.80 7.11
CA ILE A 129 -13.09 -3.36 7.02
C ILE A 129 -13.01 -2.78 8.45
N PRO A 130 -11.93 -2.06 8.81
CA PRO A 130 -11.83 -1.43 10.13
C PRO A 130 -12.96 -0.41 10.40
N TYR A 131 -13.56 -0.45 11.59
CA TYR A 131 -14.59 0.53 12.00
C TYR A 131 -14.03 1.94 12.12
N GLN A 132 -12.77 2.04 12.52
CA GLN A 132 -12.01 3.29 12.53
C GLN A 132 -11.03 3.25 11.36
N ASP A 133 -11.13 4.24 10.48
CA ASP A 133 -10.21 4.39 9.35
C ASP A 133 -8.75 4.42 9.83
N ILE A 134 -7.94 3.53 9.25
CA ILE A 134 -6.49 3.53 9.40
C ILE A 134 -5.90 3.93 8.06
N ARG A 135 -4.99 4.91 8.04
CA ARG A 135 -4.43 5.48 6.82
C ARG A 135 -2.91 5.57 6.86
N ILE A 136 -2.28 5.38 5.71
CA ILE A 136 -0.88 5.76 5.52
C ILE A 136 -0.83 7.28 5.46
N ASN A 137 -0.33 7.95 6.49
CA ASN A 137 -0.31 9.42 6.47
C ASN A 137 0.64 9.97 5.40
N HIS A 138 1.87 9.45 5.38
CA HIS A 138 2.91 9.92 4.47
C HIS A 138 3.93 8.81 4.22
N THR A 139 4.47 8.77 3.01
CA THR A 139 5.58 7.89 2.62
C THR A 139 6.89 8.67 2.53
N VAL A 140 7.95 8.16 3.15
CA VAL A 140 9.32 8.70 3.05
C VAL A 140 10.18 7.60 2.46
N ILE A 141 11.02 7.95 1.48
CA ILE A 141 12.00 7.03 0.90
C ILE A 141 13.35 7.43 1.46
N SER A 142 13.99 6.49 2.15
CA SER A 142 15.34 6.67 2.69
C SER A 142 16.38 6.54 1.58
N ASP A 143 16.32 5.43 0.83
CA ASP A 143 17.21 5.13 -0.29
C ASP A 143 16.40 4.65 -1.51
N ASP A 144 16.70 5.20 -2.69
CA ASP A 144 16.11 4.83 -3.98
C ASP A 144 17.25 4.48 -4.95
N PRO A 145 17.56 3.19 -5.17
CA PRO A 145 18.67 2.80 -6.06
C PRO A 145 18.29 2.86 -7.55
N PHE A 146 17.06 3.25 -7.88
CA PHE A 146 16.55 3.20 -9.25
C PHE A 146 16.50 4.58 -9.89
N ASP A 147 16.82 4.64 -11.17
CA ASP A 147 16.56 5.82 -11.98
C ASP A 147 15.05 6.11 -12.12
N ASP A 148 14.70 7.38 -12.26
CA ASP A 148 13.33 7.78 -12.53
C ASP A 148 12.99 7.48 -14.00
N PRO A 149 11.87 6.79 -14.29
CA PRO A 149 11.48 6.52 -15.67
C PRO A 149 11.16 7.83 -16.40
N PRO A 150 11.30 7.92 -17.74
CA PRO A 150 11.06 9.17 -18.48
C PRO A 150 9.66 9.79 -18.28
N ALA A 151 8.65 8.95 -17.99
CA ALA A 151 7.28 9.38 -17.72
C ALA A 151 7.05 9.89 -16.28
N TYR A 152 8.04 9.79 -15.40
CA TYR A 152 7.93 10.09 -13.97
C TYR A 152 7.52 11.54 -13.69
N SER A 153 8.09 12.51 -14.42
CA SER A 153 7.82 13.94 -14.19
C SER A 153 6.34 14.27 -14.36
N LYS A 154 5.70 13.78 -15.42
CA LYS A 154 4.26 13.98 -15.69
C LYS A 154 3.40 13.39 -14.57
N LEU A 155 3.71 12.17 -14.15
CA LEU A 155 3.01 11.47 -13.06
C LEU A 155 3.16 12.19 -11.72
N TYR A 156 4.37 12.66 -11.43
CA TYR A 156 4.66 13.45 -10.23
C TYR A 156 3.83 14.74 -10.20
N PHE A 157 3.78 15.50 -11.32
CA PHE A 157 2.99 16.72 -11.39
C PHE A 157 1.48 16.47 -11.27
N SER A 158 0.95 15.39 -11.86
CA SER A 158 -0.46 15.02 -11.69
C SER A 158 -0.78 14.59 -10.26
N ALA A 159 0.08 13.78 -9.65
CA ALA A 159 -0.10 13.31 -8.28
C ALA A 159 -0.08 14.47 -7.28
N GLN A 160 0.79 15.47 -7.47
CA GLN A 160 0.81 16.68 -6.63
C GLN A 160 -0.49 17.49 -6.72
N GLN A 161 -1.11 17.58 -7.90
CA GLN A 161 -2.39 18.27 -8.05
C GLN A 161 -3.52 17.53 -7.32
N GLN A 162 -3.56 16.20 -7.47
CA GLN A 162 -4.54 15.36 -6.78
C GLN A 162 -4.34 15.38 -5.26
N GLN A 163 -3.09 15.41 -4.79
CA GLN A 163 -2.80 15.52 -3.36
C GLN A 163 -3.29 16.85 -2.79
N LYS A 164 -3.10 17.98 -3.49
CA LYS A 164 -3.66 19.28 -3.07
C LYS A 164 -5.18 19.23 -2.96
N ALA A 165 -5.86 18.63 -3.93
CA ALA A 165 -7.32 18.46 -3.90
C ALA A 165 -7.78 17.57 -2.74
N ASN A 166 -7.08 16.45 -2.49
CA ASN A 166 -7.39 15.53 -1.40
C ASN A 166 -7.16 16.16 -0.02
N THR A 167 -6.05 16.87 0.18
CA THR A 167 -5.77 17.59 1.43
C THR A 167 -6.82 18.67 1.68
N GLN A 168 -7.24 19.39 0.64
CA GLN A 168 -8.33 20.35 0.75
C GLN A 168 -9.65 19.68 1.15
N CYS A 169 -10.00 18.55 0.54
CA CYS A 169 -11.20 17.77 0.89
C CYS A 169 -11.17 17.27 2.35
N LEU A 170 -10.03 16.73 2.81
CA LEU A 170 -9.85 16.29 4.20
C LEU A 170 -9.98 17.45 5.21
N LEU A 171 -9.40 18.62 4.90
CA LEU A 171 -9.56 19.82 5.73
C LEU A 171 -11.04 20.25 5.81
N TYR A 172 -11.77 20.19 4.70
CA TYR A 172 -13.22 20.44 4.71
C TYR A 172 -13.99 19.40 5.54
N GLN A 173 -13.63 18.12 5.47
CA GLN A 173 -14.24 17.07 6.29
C GLN A 173 -13.97 17.29 7.79
N GLU A 174 -12.75 17.66 8.17
CA GLU A 174 -12.41 17.99 9.56
C GLU A 174 -13.15 19.24 10.06
N LEU A 175 -13.19 20.31 9.24
CA LEU A 175 -13.95 21.53 9.54
C LEU A 175 -15.45 21.23 9.68
N PHE A 176 -16.02 20.45 8.76
CA PHE A 176 -17.43 20.06 8.81
C PHE A 176 -17.73 19.22 10.06
N SER A 177 -16.86 18.27 10.41
CA SER A 177 -17.02 17.45 11.62
C SER A 177 -16.95 18.29 12.90
N LYS A 178 -16.13 19.35 12.92
CA LYS A 178 -16.05 20.31 14.04
C LYS A 178 -17.29 21.21 14.12
N LEU A 179 -17.81 21.66 12.98
CA LEU A 179 -18.97 22.55 12.91
C LEU A 179 -20.30 21.83 13.14
N PHE A 180 -20.39 20.55 12.77
CA PHE A 180 -21.61 19.74 12.83
C PHE A 180 -21.38 18.38 13.50
N PRO A 181 -21.04 18.34 14.80
CA PRO A 181 -20.65 17.11 15.51
C PRO A 181 -21.78 16.06 15.63
N HIS A 182 -23.04 16.46 15.43
CA HIS A 182 -24.21 15.57 15.44
C HIS A 182 -24.56 14.98 14.07
N PHE A 183 -24.00 15.48 12.98
CA PHE A 183 -24.20 14.93 11.64
C PHE A 183 -23.14 13.86 11.35
N LYS A 184 -23.38 12.63 11.82
CA LYS A 184 -22.59 11.47 11.39
C LYS A 184 -23.00 11.05 9.99
N ARG A 185 -22.12 11.36 9.02
CA ARG A 185 -22.08 10.84 7.64
C ARG A 185 -23.34 11.07 6.80
N CYS A 186 -23.27 12.10 5.97
CA CYS A 186 -23.84 12.03 4.62
C CYS A 186 -23.05 12.98 3.73
N LEU A 187 -22.19 12.45 2.86
CA LEU A 187 -21.81 13.08 1.59
C LEU A 187 -21.10 12.03 0.73
N ILE A 188 -21.62 11.92 -0.49
CA ILE A 188 -21.20 11.06 -1.61
C ILE A 188 -19.79 11.44 -2.06
#